data_AF-A0A838MUT9-F1
#
_entry.id   AF-A0A838MUT9-F1
#
_cell.length_a   1.000
_cell.length_b   1.000
_cell.length_c   1.000
_cell.angle_alpha   90.00
_cell.angle_beta   90.00
_cell.angle_gamma   90.00
#
_symmetry.space_group_name_H-M   'P 1'
#
loop_
_entity.id
_entity.type
_entity.pdbx_description
1 polymer ?
#
loop_
_entity_poly.entity_id
_entity_poly.type
_entity_poly.pdbx_seq_one_letter_code
_entity_poly.pdbx_strand_id
1 'polypeptide(L)'
;MNMTTENRMKSFSVGGATFGDGRLTIIAGPCVIESRAHALMLARECARRARSVGLDLVFKSSFDKANRSSHESFRGHGMQAGLAVLREVKEELGLSVLTDV
;
A
#
# COMPACT_ATOMS: atom_id res chain seq x y z
N MET A 1 28.98 -32.44 10.59
CA MET A 1 28.01 -31.48 11.17
C MET A 1 27.65 -30.52 10.06
N ASN A 2 26.49 -30.73 9.43
CA ASN A 2 26.12 -29.98 8.22
C ASN A 2 25.64 -28.59 8.59
N MET A 3 26.26 -27.60 7.94
CA MET A 3 25.85 -26.20 7.91
C MET A 3 24.33 -26.09 7.80
N THR A 4 23.72 -25.49 8.81
CA THR A 4 22.41 -24.87 8.67
C THR A 4 22.50 -23.84 7.54
N THR A 5 21.77 -24.06 6.46
CA THR A 5 21.45 -23.00 5.50
C THR A 5 20.80 -21.86 6.26
N GLU A 6 21.58 -20.84 6.63
CA GLU A 6 21.02 -19.56 7.06
C GLU A 6 20.15 -19.06 5.92
N ASN A 7 18.84 -19.09 6.15
CA ASN A 7 17.87 -18.49 5.25
C ASN A 7 18.08 -16.96 5.31
N ARG A 8 19.08 -16.46 4.58
CA ARG A 8 19.41 -15.04 4.55
C ARG A 8 18.25 -14.33 3.86
N MET A 9 17.46 -13.57 4.62
CA MET A 9 16.43 -12.71 4.05
C MET A 9 17.06 -11.86 2.94
N LYS A 10 16.53 -12.00 1.74
CA LYS A 10 16.94 -11.16 0.61
C LYS A 10 16.19 -9.84 0.73
N SER A 11 16.92 -8.78 0.99
CA SER A 11 16.33 -7.44 0.99
C SER A 11 16.04 -6.97 -0.43
N PHE A 12 15.00 -6.15 -0.57
CA PHE A 12 14.64 -5.50 -1.84
C PHE A 12 13.95 -4.17 -1.58
N SER A 13 13.90 -3.30 -2.58
CA SER A 13 13.27 -1.98 -2.48
C SER A 13 12.16 -1.82 -3.51
N VAL A 14 11.09 -1.12 -3.10
CA VAL A 14 9.97 -0.71 -3.96
C VAL A 14 9.84 0.80 -3.84
N GLY A 15 10.34 1.52 -4.85
CA GLY A 15 10.51 2.97 -4.73
C GLY A 15 11.39 3.31 -3.53
N GLY A 16 10.89 4.14 -2.62
CA GLY A 16 11.61 4.54 -1.40
C GLY A 16 11.50 3.57 -0.22
N ALA A 17 10.69 2.51 -0.29
CA ALA A 17 10.48 1.58 0.81
C ALA A 17 11.37 0.33 0.67
N THR A 18 12.05 -0.08 1.75
CA THR A 18 12.92 -1.27 1.75
C THR A 18 12.30 -2.39 2.59
N PHE A 19 12.35 -3.63 2.09
CA PHE A 19 11.87 -4.82 2.78
C PHE A 19 13.04 -5.76 3.06
N GLY A 20 13.01 -6.45 4.21
CA GLY A 20 13.96 -7.53 4.52
C GLY A 20 15.35 -7.06 5.00
N ASP A 21 15.51 -5.79 5.38
CA ASP A 21 16.75 -5.22 5.95
C ASP A 21 16.78 -5.24 7.50
N GLY A 22 15.79 -5.88 8.13
CA GLY A 22 15.64 -5.95 9.58
C GLY A 22 14.79 -4.82 10.19
N ARG A 23 14.42 -3.79 9.43
CA ARG A 23 13.46 -2.77 9.84
C ARG A 23 12.04 -3.17 9.44
N LEU A 24 11.06 -2.66 10.19
CA LEU A 24 9.65 -2.84 9.84
C LEU A 24 9.27 -1.86 8.73
N THR A 25 8.71 -2.38 7.64
CA THR A 25 8.13 -1.59 6.56
C THR A 25 6.62 -1.81 6.53
N ILE A 26 5.87 -0.71 6.48
CA ILE A 26 4.42 -0.73 6.60
C ILE A 26 3.77 -0.74 5.23
N ILE A 27 2.79 -1.62 5.06
CA ILE A 27 1.82 -1.56 3.97
C ILE A 27 0.48 -1.21 4.60
N ALA A 28 -0.04 -0.01 4.32
CA ALA A 28 -1.27 0.47 4.97
C ALA A 28 -2.08 1.40 4.07
N GLY A 29 -3.39 1.42 4.33
CA GLY A 29 -4.36 2.28 3.67
C GLY A 29 -5.78 1.69 3.81
N PRO A 30 -6.80 2.34 3.21
CA PRO A 30 -8.17 1.83 3.28
C PRO A 30 -8.33 0.54 2.48
N CYS A 31 -9.26 -0.31 2.90
CA CYS A 31 -9.53 -1.60 2.26
C CYS A 31 -9.89 -1.45 0.77
N VAL A 32 -10.64 -0.42 0.42
CA VAL A 32 -11.05 -0.05 -0.94
C VAL A 32 -11.03 1.46 -1.09
N ILE A 33 -10.83 1.97 -2.30
CA ILE A 33 -10.94 3.40 -2.61
C ILE A 33 -12.42 3.80 -2.55
N GLU A 34 -12.84 4.38 -1.42
CA GLU A 34 -14.21 4.87 -1.22
C GLU A 34 -14.46 6.20 -1.92
N SER A 35 -13.47 7.10 -1.93
CA SER A 35 -13.46 8.34 -2.69
C SER A 35 -12.04 8.89 -2.81
N ARG A 36 -11.81 9.79 -3.77
CA ARG A 36 -10.53 10.51 -3.92
C ARG A 36 -10.14 11.24 -2.64
N ALA A 37 -11.05 12.02 -2.06
CA ALA A 37 -10.80 12.81 -0.86
C ALA A 37 -10.44 11.92 0.34
N HIS A 38 -11.17 10.82 0.54
CA HIS A 38 -10.90 9.87 1.62
C HIS A 38 -9.53 9.19 1.46
N ALA A 39 -9.21 8.73 0.24
CA ALA A 39 -7.93 8.07 -0.04
C ALA A 39 -6.73 9.01 0.20
N LEU A 40 -6.80 10.26 -0.29
CA LEU A 40 -5.74 11.25 -0.07
C LEU A 40 -5.59 11.64 1.40
N MET A 41 -6.69 11.80 2.12
CA MET A 41 -6.68 12.08 3.56
C MET A 41 -5.96 10.96 4.33
N LEU A 42 -6.34 9.70 4.09
CA LEU A 42 -5.70 8.56 4.73
C LEU A 42 -4.24 8.41 4.32
N ALA A 43 -3.90 8.59 3.05
CA ALA A 43 -2.52 8.51 2.58
C ALA A 43 -1.63 9.55 3.28
N ARG A 44 -2.11 10.79 3.42
CA ARG A 44 -1.41 11.87 4.16
C ARG A 44 -1.19 11.49 5.62
N GLU A 45 -2.23 11.00 6.30
CA GLU A 45 -2.14 10.65 7.71
C GLU A 45 -1.24 9.43 7.95
N CYS A 46 -1.34 8.39 7.13
CA CYS A 46 -0.43 7.24 7.17
C CYS A 46 1.03 7.68 6.96
N ALA A 47 1.29 8.51 5.95
CA ALA A 47 2.65 9.01 5.67
C ALA A 47 3.19 9.89 6.79
N ARG A 48 2.35 10.72 7.42
CA ARG A 48 2.73 11.54 8.57
C ARG A 48 3.12 10.66 9.75
N ARG A 49 2.31 9.64 10.07
CA ARG A 49 2.58 8.70 11.18
C ARG A 49 3.83 7.87 10.93
N ALA A 50 3.96 7.25 9.75
CA ALA A 50 5.13 6.44 9.40
C ALA A 50 6.42 7.26 9.51
N ARG A 51 6.43 8.49 8.97
CA ARG A 51 7.58 9.41 9.10
C ARG A 51 7.90 9.77 10.54
N SER A 52 6.89 10.00 11.39
CA SER A 52 7.10 10.38 12.80
C SER A 52 7.82 9.31 13.63
N VAL A 53 7.75 8.04 13.21
CA VAL A 53 8.43 6.92 13.88
C VAL A 53 9.58 6.33 13.04
N GLY A 54 9.96 7.00 11.95
CA GLY A 54 11.07 6.57 11.08
C GLY A 54 10.81 5.23 10.38
N LEU A 55 9.57 4.93 10.00
CA LEU A 55 9.23 3.71 9.24
C LEU A 55 8.93 4.03 7.78
N ASP A 56 9.29 3.10 6.90
CA ASP A 56 8.93 3.14 5.49
C ASP A 56 7.46 2.77 5.30
N LEU A 57 6.81 3.35 4.28
CA LEU A 57 5.40 3.15 3.98
C LEU A 57 5.18 2.90 2.48
N VAL A 58 4.41 1.85 2.18
CA VAL A 58 3.72 1.65 0.90
C VAL A 58 2.22 1.85 1.12
N PHE A 59 1.61 2.78 0.41
CA PHE A 59 0.17 3.01 0.51
C PHE A 59 -0.59 1.92 -0.26
N LYS A 60 -1.53 1.23 0.40
CA LYS A 60 -2.34 0.17 -0.23
C LYS A 60 -3.81 0.52 -0.23
N SER A 61 -4.46 0.38 -1.39
CA SER A 61 -5.91 0.30 -1.45
C SER A 61 -6.37 -0.45 -2.70
N SER A 62 -7.48 -1.19 -2.59
CA SER A 62 -8.09 -1.88 -3.73
C SER A 62 -8.93 -0.92 -4.58
N PHE A 63 -8.86 -1.02 -5.90
CA PHE A 63 -9.78 -0.32 -6.80
C PHE A 63 -11.10 -1.08 -7.03
N ASP A 64 -11.09 -2.39 -6.85
CA ASP A 64 -12.25 -3.28 -6.97
C ASP A 64 -12.19 -4.40 -5.90
N LYS A 65 -13.34 -4.78 -5.37
CA LYS A 65 -13.50 -5.93 -4.47
C LYS A 65 -14.26 -7.03 -5.22
N ALA A 66 -13.52 -7.87 -5.95
CA ALA A 66 -14.09 -8.95 -6.75
C ALA A 66 -14.71 -10.10 -5.93
N ASN A 67 -14.49 -10.12 -4.62
CA ASN A 67 -14.85 -11.20 -3.71
C ASN A 67 -15.98 -10.84 -2.72
N ARG A 68 -16.97 -10.05 -3.17
CA ARG A 68 -18.15 -9.72 -2.35
C ARG A 68 -19.16 -10.86 -2.36
N SER A 69 -19.85 -11.04 -1.24
CA SER A 69 -20.89 -12.07 -1.07
C SER A 69 -22.20 -11.76 -1.81
N SER A 70 -22.44 -10.49 -2.18
CA SER A 70 -23.56 -10.06 -3.00
C SER A 70 -23.07 -9.15 -4.13
N HIS A 71 -23.69 -9.31 -5.31
CA HIS A 71 -23.42 -8.48 -6.49
C HIS A 71 -23.82 -7.01 -6.30
N GLU A 72 -24.77 -6.72 -5.42
CA GLU A 72 -25.25 -5.36 -5.14
C GLU A 72 -24.30 -4.58 -4.20
N SER A 73 -23.34 -5.27 -3.58
CA SER A 73 -22.38 -4.64 -2.68
C SER A 73 -21.48 -3.66 -3.43
N PHE A 74 -21.24 -2.47 -2.87
CA PHE A 74 -20.27 -1.51 -3.41
C PHE A 74 -18.88 -2.12 -3.54
N ARG A 75 -18.34 -2.27 -4.75
CA ARG A 75 -17.03 -2.91 -4.97
C ARG A 75 -15.85 -1.93 -5.07
N GLY A 76 -16.10 -0.64 -5.13
CA GLY A 76 -15.09 0.34 -5.54
C GLY A 76 -15.50 1.03 -6.84
N HIS A 77 -14.66 1.95 -7.30
CA HIS A 77 -14.91 2.74 -8.51
C HIS A 77 -14.31 2.11 -9.77
N GLY A 78 -13.74 0.90 -9.66
CA GLY A 78 -13.13 0.18 -10.76
C GLY A 78 -11.73 0.68 -11.11
N MET A 79 -11.09 -0.03 -12.04
CA MET A 79 -9.66 0.11 -12.32
C MET A 79 -9.26 1.52 -12.77
N GLN A 80 -9.94 2.12 -13.75
CA GLN A 80 -9.55 3.42 -14.30
C GLN A 80 -9.60 4.53 -13.24
N ALA A 81 -10.72 4.66 -12.53
CA ALA A 81 -10.89 5.68 -11.49
C ALA A 81 -9.98 5.40 -10.28
N GLY A 82 -9.86 4.14 -9.86
CA GLY A 82 -9.00 3.76 -8.75
C GLY A 82 -7.52 4.00 -9.02
N LEU A 83 -7.03 3.65 -10.21
CA LEU A 83 -5.65 3.90 -10.61
C LEU A 83 -5.34 5.40 -10.75
N ALA A 84 -6.32 6.21 -11.18
CA ALA A 84 -6.15 7.67 -11.20
C ALA A 84 -5.94 8.23 -9.78
N VAL A 85 -6.69 7.75 -8.78
CA VAL A 85 -6.50 8.13 -7.37
C VAL A 85 -5.16 7.65 -6.82
N LEU A 86 -4.75 6.41 -7.11
CA LEU A 86 -3.45 5.89 -6.67
C LEU A 86 -2.27 6.64 -7.32
N ARG A 87 -2.41 7.05 -8.59
CA ARG A 87 -1.43 7.91 -9.26
C ARG A 87 -1.27 9.23 -8.52
N GLU A 88 -2.39 9.87 -8.15
CA GLU A 88 -2.38 11.13 -7.43
C GLU A 88 -1.75 11.00 -6.03
N VAL A 89 -2.02 9.92 -5.30
CA VAL A 89 -1.32 9.63 -4.03
C VAL A 89 0.19 9.57 -4.24
N LYS A 90 0.65 8.90 -5.31
CA LYS A 90 2.06 8.79 -5.65
C LYS A 90 2.67 10.15 -6.00
N GLU A 91 1.99 10.95 -6.82
CA GLU A 91 2.45 12.27 -7.27
C GLU A 91 2.48 13.30 -6.13
N GLU A 92 1.44 13.36 -5.29
CA GLU A 92 1.33 14.36 -4.21
C GLU A 92 2.23 14.04 -3.02
N LEU A 93 2.45 12.76 -2.71
CA LEU A 93 3.09 12.35 -1.45
C LEU A 93 4.42 11.62 -1.65
N GLY A 94 4.77 11.26 -2.88
CA GLY A 94 5.99 10.50 -3.19
C GLY A 94 5.98 9.06 -2.67
N LEU A 95 4.81 8.53 -2.30
CA LEU A 95 4.67 7.17 -1.76
C LEU A 95 4.69 6.13 -2.88
N SER A 96 5.30 4.98 -2.61
CA SER A 96 5.01 3.76 -3.35
C SER A 96 3.56 3.33 -3.11
N VAL A 97 2.89 2.83 -4.13
CA VAL A 97 1.48 2.39 -4.07
C VAL A 97 1.35 0.91 -4.41
N LEU A 98 0.36 0.26 -3.80
CA LEU A 98 0.04 -1.15 -4.00
C LEU A 98 -1.48 -1.33 -4.17
N THR A 99 -1.88 -2.16 -5.12
CA THR A 99 -3.26 -2.66 -5.28
C THR A 99 -3.20 -4.14 -5.64
N ASP A 100 -4.28 -4.85 -5.34
CA ASP A 100 -4.55 -6.19 -5.85
C ASP A 100 -5.06 -6.12 -7.31
N VAL A 101 -4.85 -7.22 -8.04
CA VAL A 101 -5.37 -7.48 -9.40
C VAL A 101 -6.00 -8.86 -9.45
#